data_AF-A0A5C5W0W6-F1
#
_entry.id   AF-A0A5C5W0W6-F1
#
_cell.length_a   1.000
_cell.length_b   1.000
_cell.length_c   1.000
_cell.angle_alpha   90.00
_cell.angle_beta   90.00
_cell.angle_gamma   90.00
#
_symmetry.space_group_name_H-M   'P 1'
#
loop_
_entity.id
_entity.type
_entity.pdbx_description
1 polymer ?
#
loop_
_entity_poly.entity_id
_entity_poly.type
_entity_poly.pdbx_seq_one_letter_code
_entity_poly.pdbx_strand_id
1 'polypeptide(L)'
;MKFPKIPAGLAAIALGALSAATALGQSQTIATFADPALDSTTPLFELNGTSFSGAWSSTGLTLLTPGLAAPDFPNAHFRLDPITLVDPVSGETTGGAVEFFDSSDALLMTLTFSEGRLIKPFSFGASDFVAQSVVIAGPIVTTPLANESFAFSFANQVLTDGGFTSTAAFTSSAVPEPASLLLLSLGGLTMACRRRA
;
A
#
# COMPACT_ATOMS: atom_id res chain seq x y z
N MET A 1 -51.01 -2.75 -39.57
CA MET A 1 -50.04 -2.28 -38.54
C MET A 1 -48.78 -3.12 -38.64
N LYS A 2 -47.64 -2.51 -38.98
CA LYS A 2 -46.37 -3.19 -39.26
C LYS A 2 -45.37 -2.73 -38.20
N PHE A 3 -44.95 -3.62 -37.30
CA PHE A 3 -43.96 -3.29 -36.28
C PHE A 3 -42.57 -3.08 -36.93
N PRO A 4 -41.80 -2.06 -36.50
CA PRO A 4 -40.44 -1.88 -37.00
C PRO A 4 -39.54 -3.00 -36.46
N LYS A 5 -38.82 -3.67 -37.37
CA LYS A 5 -37.81 -4.68 -37.05
C LYS A 5 -36.55 -3.96 -36.57
N ILE A 6 -36.20 -4.15 -35.30
CA ILE A 6 -34.90 -3.75 -34.76
C ILE A 6 -33.83 -4.65 -35.44
N PRO A 7 -32.78 -4.09 -36.07
CA PRO A 7 -31.74 -4.90 -36.69
C PRO A 7 -30.98 -5.70 -35.64
N ALA A 8 -30.91 -7.02 -35.82
CA ALA A 8 -30.30 -7.99 -34.91
C ALA A 8 -28.82 -7.71 -34.59
N GLY A 9 -28.13 -6.88 -35.40
CA GLY A 9 -26.75 -6.47 -35.16
C GLY A 9 -26.55 -5.51 -33.97
N LEU A 10 -27.55 -4.69 -33.63
CA LEU A 10 -27.39 -3.69 -32.55
C LEU A 10 -27.49 -4.32 -31.15
N ALA A 11 -28.30 -5.37 -31.00
CA ALA A 11 -28.45 -6.09 -29.73
C ALA A 11 -27.21 -6.93 -29.37
N ALA A 12 -26.49 -7.43 -30.39
CA ALA A 12 -25.29 -8.23 -30.18
C ALA A 12 -24.07 -7.40 -29.73
N ILE A 13 -23.95 -6.14 -30.19
CA ILE A 13 -22.87 -5.23 -29.76
C ILE A 13 -23.09 -4.76 -28.31
N ALA A 14 -24.35 -4.57 -27.90
CA ALA A 14 -24.68 -4.17 -26.52
C ALA A 14 -24.46 -5.30 -25.49
N LEU A 15 -24.68 -6.56 -25.86
CA LEU A 15 -24.41 -7.70 -24.96
C LEU A 15 -22.93 -8.09 -24.90
N GLY A 16 -22.17 -7.91 -25.99
CA GLY A 16 -20.72 -8.16 -26.01
C GLY A 16 -19.89 -7.11 -25.27
N ALA A 17 -20.41 -5.89 -25.10
CA ALA A 17 -19.75 -4.82 -24.35
C ALA A 17 -19.97 -4.91 -22.82
N LEU A 18 -20.91 -5.73 -22.35
CA LEU A 18 -21.25 -5.81 -20.92
C LEU A 18 -20.45 -6.87 -20.15
N SER A 19 -19.81 -7.81 -20.84
CA SER A 19 -19.06 -8.93 -20.22
C SER A 19 -17.59 -8.62 -19.89
N ALA A 20 -17.12 -7.39 -20.14
CA ALA A 20 -15.73 -6.99 -19.87
C ALA A 20 -15.56 -6.06 -18.65
N ALA A 21 -16.63 -5.73 -17.92
CA ALA A 21 -16.64 -4.67 -16.91
C ALA A 21 -16.72 -5.18 -15.45
N THR A 22 -16.09 -6.30 -15.14
CA THR A 22 -15.92 -6.75 -13.74
C THR A 22 -14.45 -6.89 -13.38
N ALA A 23 -13.69 -5.80 -13.49
CA ALA A 23 -12.51 -5.64 -12.65
C ALA A 23 -13.01 -5.18 -11.27
N LEU A 24 -13.28 -6.13 -10.40
CA LEU A 24 -13.42 -5.83 -8.97
C LEU A 24 -12.08 -5.22 -8.54
N GLY A 25 -12.09 -3.99 -8.02
CA GLY A 25 -10.91 -3.34 -7.45
C GLY A 25 -10.45 -4.08 -6.21
N GLN A 26 -9.81 -5.24 -6.41
CA GLN A 26 -9.19 -6.00 -5.35
C GLN A 26 -7.87 -5.32 -5.01
N SER A 27 -7.74 -4.91 -3.75
CA SER A 27 -6.48 -4.48 -3.18
C SER A 27 -5.46 -5.62 -3.37
N GLN A 28 -4.42 -5.33 -4.14
CA GLN A 28 -3.32 -6.25 -4.43
C GLN A 28 -2.15 -5.91 -3.51
N THR A 29 -1.51 -6.92 -2.92
CA THR A 29 -0.26 -6.71 -2.17
C THR A 29 0.85 -6.36 -3.14
N ILE A 30 1.49 -5.20 -2.96
CA ILE A 30 2.62 -4.76 -3.80
C ILE A 30 3.92 -5.38 -3.31
N ALA A 31 4.22 -5.14 -2.04
CA ALA A 31 5.37 -5.70 -1.34
C ALA A 31 5.00 -6.06 0.10
N THR A 32 5.64 -7.09 0.64
CA THR A 32 5.44 -7.57 2.01
C THR A 32 6.72 -8.22 2.54
N PHE A 33 6.90 -8.22 3.86
CA PHE A 33 7.87 -9.07 4.52
C PHE A 33 7.30 -9.59 5.84
N ALA A 34 7.70 -10.80 6.22
CA ALA A 34 7.45 -11.33 7.56
C ALA A 34 8.48 -10.77 8.55
N ASP A 35 8.09 -10.68 9.82
CA ASP A 35 8.98 -10.19 10.89
C ASP A 35 10.32 -10.94 10.88
N PRO A 36 11.44 -10.25 10.60
CA PRO A 36 12.75 -10.89 10.54
C PRO A 36 13.37 -11.09 11.92
N ALA A 37 12.83 -10.44 12.96
CA ALA A 37 13.32 -10.58 14.32
C ALA A 37 12.78 -11.88 14.94
N LEU A 38 13.64 -12.59 15.67
CA LEU A 38 13.26 -13.82 16.38
C LEU A 38 12.57 -13.52 17.71
N ASP A 39 12.89 -12.37 18.31
CA ASP A 39 12.40 -11.91 19.61
C ASP A 39 12.53 -10.37 19.73
N SER A 40 12.22 -9.85 20.92
CA SER A 40 12.27 -8.41 21.21
C SER A 40 13.67 -7.81 21.37
N THR A 41 14.74 -8.60 21.30
CA THR A 41 16.12 -8.10 21.50
C THR A 41 16.66 -7.34 20.30
N THR A 42 16.04 -7.51 19.12
CA THR A 42 16.36 -6.79 17.88
C THR A 42 15.13 -6.07 17.34
N PRO A 43 14.69 -4.96 17.96
CA PRO A 43 13.49 -4.27 17.53
C PRO A 43 13.65 -3.61 16.15
N LEU A 44 12.56 -3.56 15.39
CA LEU A 44 12.47 -2.88 14.10
C LEU A 44 12.01 -1.44 14.24
N PHE A 45 11.18 -1.15 15.24
CA PHE A 45 10.57 0.16 15.47
C PHE A 45 10.78 0.63 16.89
N GLU A 46 10.91 1.95 17.05
CA GLU A 46 11.04 2.63 18.33
C GLU A 46 10.13 3.87 18.34
N LEU A 47 9.37 4.00 19.42
CA LEU A 47 8.74 5.25 19.83
C LEU A 47 9.49 5.78 21.06
N ASN A 48 10.04 6.99 20.95
CA ASN A 48 10.77 7.68 22.01
C ASN A 48 10.28 9.13 22.12
N GLY A 49 9.48 9.40 23.15
CA GLY A 49 8.70 10.62 23.28
C GLY A 49 7.66 10.71 22.16
N THR A 50 7.80 11.73 21.32
CA THR A 50 7.00 11.90 20.10
C THR A 50 7.73 11.44 18.84
N SER A 51 8.99 11.02 18.93
CA SER A 51 9.75 10.55 17.77
C SER A 51 9.46 9.08 17.52
N PHE A 52 8.99 8.75 16.32
CA PHE A 52 8.75 7.38 15.87
C PHE A 52 9.66 7.08 14.67
N SER A 53 10.42 5.99 14.74
CA SER A 53 11.36 5.58 13.69
C SER A 53 11.38 4.08 13.55
N GLY A 54 11.87 3.59 12.42
CA GLY A 54 12.10 2.15 12.27
C GLY A 54 13.14 1.83 11.21
N ALA A 55 13.84 0.73 11.40
CA ALA A 55 14.79 0.22 10.43
C ALA A 55 15.05 -1.26 10.69
N TRP A 56 15.52 -1.94 9.65
CA TRP A 56 16.13 -3.25 9.78
C TRP A 56 17.34 -3.27 8.87
N SER A 57 18.54 -3.57 9.37
CA SER A 57 19.79 -3.63 8.60
C SER A 57 20.52 -4.98 8.72
N SER A 58 19.95 -5.93 9.46
CA SER A 58 20.49 -7.27 9.64
C SER A 58 20.05 -8.21 8.51
N THR A 59 20.65 -9.39 8.43
CA THR A 59 20.19 -10.47 7.54
C THR A 59 18.83 -11.04 7.99
N GLY A 60 18.13 -11.73 7.10
CA GLY A 60 16.92 -12.51 7.43
C GLY A 60 15.60 -11.90 6.97
N LEU A 61 15.57 -10.61 6.61
CA LEU A 61 14.41 -10.01 5.97
C LEU A 61 14.38 -10.41 4.49
N THR A 62 13.30 -11.06 4.08
CA THR A 62 13.03 -11.36 2.67
C THR A 62 11.86 -10.47 2.22
N LEU A 63 12.15 -9.54 1.30
CA LEU A 63 11.12 -8.69 0.71
C LEU A 63 10.47 -9.44 -0.44
N LEU A 64 9.20 -9.79 -0.27
CA LEU A 64 8.38 -10.40 -1.30
C LEU A 64 7.68 -9.31 -2.11
N THR A 65 7.66 -9.43 -3.43
CA THR A 65 7.08 -8.41 -4.31
C THR A 65 5.98 -8.97 -5.22
N PRO A 66 4.92 -9.59 -4.66
CA PRO A 66 3.90 -10.29 -5.46
C PRO A 66 3.07 -9.39 -6.37
N GLY A 67 3.08 -8.07 -6.13
CA GLY A 67 2.37 -7.09 -6.96
C GLY A 67 3.26 -6.37 -7.97
N LEU A 68 4.52 -6.75 -8.08
CA LEU A 68 5.48 -6.15 -9.02
C LEU A 68 6.05 -7.22 -9.94
N ALA A 69 6.44 -6.81 -11.14
CA ALA A 69 7.22 -7.66 -12.05
C ALA A 69 8.71 -7.68 -11.65
N ALA A 70 8.97 -7.97 -10.38
CA ALA A 70 10.29 -8.00 -9.75
C ALA A 70 10.50 -9.34 -9.01
N PRO A 71 11.75 -9.81 -8.87
CA PRO A 71 12.04 -10.98 -8.05
C PRO A 71 11.88 -10.66 -6.55
N ASP A 72 11.81 -11.69 -5.71
CA ASP A 72 11.93 -11.51 -4.26
C ASP A 72 13.39 -11.17 -3.88
N PHE A 73 13.56 -10.33 -2.87
CA PHE A 73 14.88 -9.84 -2.44
C PHE A 73 15.25 -10.40 -1.06
N PRO A 74 16.10 -11.44 -0.98
CA PRO A 74 16.59 -11.96 0.29
C PRO A 74 17.60 -11.01 0.93
N ASN A 75 17.59 -10.94 2.26
CA ASN A 75 18.41 -10.00 3.05
C ASN A 75 18.25 -8.54 2.60
N ALA A 76 17.03 -8.19 2.21
CA ALA A 76 16.67 -6.80 2.00
C ALA A 76 16.69 -6.06 3.35
N HIS A 77 16.79 -4.75 3.32
CA HIS A 77 16.76 -3.92 4.50
C HIS A 77 15.89 -2.69 4.25
N PHE A 78 15.43 -2.05 5.31
CA PHE A 78 14.60 -0.86 5.19
C PHE A 78 14.95 0.20 6.22
N ARG A 79 14.56 1.44 5.91
CA ARG A 79 14.66 2.59 6.81
C ARG A 79 13.42 3.45 6.70
N LEU A 80 12.88 3.84 7.85
CA LEU A 80 11.95 4.93 8.07
C LEU A 80 12.70 5.98 8.89
N ASP A 81 12.99 7.11 8.27
CA ASP A 81 13.54 8.25 8.99
C ASP A 81 12.56 8.72 10.08
N PRO A 82 13.05 9.30 11.18
CA PRO A 82 12.20 9.71 12.29
C PRO A 82 11.05 10.63 11.86
N ILE A 83 9.83 10.21 12.16
CA ILE A 83 8.61 11.01 12.05
C ILE A 83 8.11 11.41 13.42
N THR A 84 7.27 12.43 13.49
CA THR A 84 6.76 12.96 14.77
C THR A 84 5.31 12.56 14.97
N LEU A 85 4.98 12.07 16.16
CA LEU A 85 3.63 11.89 16.68
C LEU A 85 3.04 13.28 16.99
N VAL A 86 2.15 13.76 16.13
CA VAL A 86 1.53 15.09 16.22
C VAL A 86 0.44 15.10 17.28
N ASP A 87 -0.31 14.00 17.40
CA ASP A 87 -1.32 13.81 18.44
C ASP A 87 -1.10 12.45 19.12
N PRO A 88 -0.55 12.45 20.35
CA PRO A 88 -0.31 11.23 21.10
C PRO A 88 -1.57 10.44 21.48
N VAL A 89 -2.75 11.08 21.49
CA VAL A 89 -4.02 10.47 21.86
C VAL A 89 -4.61 9.72 20.67
N SER A 90 -4.68 10.37 19.51
CA SER A 90 -5.22 9.75 18.28
C SER A 90 -4.19 8.90 17.51
N GLY A 91 -2.91 9.06 17.84
CA GLY A 91 -1.80 8.35 17.21
C GLY A 91 -1.35 8.96 15.88
N GLU A 92 -1.80 10.16 15.53
CA GLU A 92 -1.46 10.80 14.26
C GLU A 92 0.02 11.19 14.19
N THR A 93 0.61 10.99 13.01
CA THR A 93 2.03 11.27 12.73
C THR A 93 2.19 12.20 11.54
N THR A 94 3.33 12.89 11.48
CA THR A 94 3.76 13.60 10.28
C THR A 94 4.03 12.63 9.13
N GLY A 95 4.07 13.16 7.91
CA GLY A 95 4.54 12.42 6.75
C GLY A 95 6.01 12.02 6.83
N GLY A 96 6.39 11.10 5.96
CA GLY A 96 7.73 10.54 5.89
C GLY A 96 7.92 9.64 4.67
N ALA A 97 9.05 8.93 4.66
CA ALA A 97 9.36 7.95 3.63
C ALA A 97 9.89 6.66 4.26
N VAL A 98 9.44 5.53 3.72
CA VAL A 98 10.04 4.22 3.97
C VAL A 98 10.82 3.82 2.73
N GLU A 99 12.11 3.58 2.88
CA GLU A 99 13.00 3.14 1.80
C GLU A 99 13.39 1.69 2.00
N PHE A 100 13.35 0.92 0.92
CA PHE A 100 13.75 -0.48 0.87
C PHE A 100 14.97 -0.63 -0.03
N PHE A 101 15.91 -1.44 0.41
CA PHE A 101 17.19 -1.69 -0.26
C PHE A 101 17.46 -3.18 -0.35
N ASP A 102 18.27 -3.59 -1.33
CA ASP A 102 18.77 -4.97 -1.41
C ASP A 102 19.96 -5.22 -0.47
N SER A 103 20.51 -6.42 -0.52
CA SER A 103 21.67 -6.80 0.30
C SER A 103 22.98 -6.08 -0.07
N SER A 104 22.99 -5.29 -1.14
CA SER A 104 24.13 -4.50 -1.63
C SER A 104 23.91 -2.99 -1.49
N ASP A 105 22.96 -2.56 -0.66
CA ASP A 105 22.57 -1.16 -0.44
C ASP A 105 22.01 -0.45 -1.69
N ALA A 106 21.55 -1.20 -2.70
CA ALA A 106 20.87 -0.61 -3.84
C ALA A 106 19.39 -0.34 -3.51
N LEU A 107 18.94 0.89 -3.72
CA LEU A 107 17.53 1.27 -3.53
C LEU A 107 16.62 0.42 -4.43
N LEU A 108 15.62 -0.20 -3.83
CA LEU A 108 14.59 -0.98 -4.52
C LEU A 108 13.33 -0.15 -4.71
N MET A 109 12.80 0.38 -3.61
CA MET A 109 11.48 1.02 -3.57
C MET A 109 11.41 2.04 -2.43
N THR A 110 10.67 3.11 -2.64
CA THR A 110 10.36 4.15 -1.67
C THR A 110 8.85 4.31 -1.56
N LEU A 111 8.34 4.33 -0.32
CA LEU A 111 6.95 4.64 0.00
C LEU A 111 6.92 6.01 0.67
N THR A 112 6.38 7.01 -0.01
CA THR A 112 6.24 8.36 0.52
C THR A 112 4.81 8.58 0.98
N PHE A 113 4.61 9.09 2.19
CA PHE A 113 3.29 9.33 2.78
C PHE A 113 3.23 10.72 3.42
N SER A 114 2.06 11.37 3.37
CA SER A 114 1.83 12.70 3.96
C SER A 114 1.49 12.66 5.43
N GLU A 115 0.88 11.56 5.88
CA GLU A 115 0.46 11.31 7.24
C GLU A 115 0.38 9.80 7.50
N GLY A 116 0.52 9.42 8.76
CA GLY A 116 0.33 8.05 9.22
C GLY A 116 -0.36 8.02 10.58
N ARG A 117 -0.82 6.84 10.99
CA ARG A 117 -1.47 6.62 12.28
C ARG A 117 -0.82 5.44 12.99
N LEU A 118 -0.34 5.71 14.19
CA LEU A 118 0.13 4.73 15.15
C LEU A 118 -1.05 4.25 16.01
N ILE A 119 -1.52 3.05 15.72
CA ILE A 119 -2.60 2.42 16.48
C ILE A 119 -1.98 1.78 17.72
N LYS A 120 -2.07 2.49 18.84
CA LYS A 120 -1.60 1.99 20.14
C LYS A 120 -2.57 0.93 20.67
N PRO A 121 -2.09 -0.15 21.29
CA PRO A 121 -2.97 -1.18 21.79
C PRO A 121 -3.58 -0.70 23.11
N PHE A 122 -4.90 -0.75 23.23
CA PHE A 122 -5.59 -0.46 24.50
C PHE A 122 -5.55 -1.66 25.48
N SER A 123 -4.92 -2.78 25.11
CA SER A 123 -4.82 -4.05 25.85
C SER A 123 -3.78 -4.98 25.20
N PHE A 124 -3.84 -6.30 25.38
CA PHE A 124 -3.05 -7.33 24.68
C PHE A 124 -3.37 -7.46 23.16
N GLY A 125 -3.79 -6.38 22.52
CA GLY A 125 -4.14 -6.34 21.10
C GLY A 125 -2.95 -6.03 20.21
N ALA A 126 -3.04 -6.39 18.93
CA ALA A 126 -2.10 -5.96 17.90
C ALA A 126 -2.05 -4.43 17.85
N SER A 127 -0.85 -3.89 17.65
CA SER A 127 -0.65 -2.48 17.33
C SER A 127 -0.18 -2.42 15.89
N ASP A 128 -0.51 -1.35 15.20
CA ASP A 128 -0.10 -1.18 13.82
C ASP A 128 0.36 0.26 13.58
N PHE A 129 1.27 0.44 12.64
CA PHE A 129 1.48 1.74 12.00
C PHE A 129 0.93 1.67 10.58
N VAL A 130 -0.05 2.52 10.27
CA VAL A 130 -0.76 2.53 9.00
C VAL A 130 -0.60 3.89 8.34
N ALA A 131 -0.30 3.91 7.05
CA ALA A 131 -0.30 5.13 6.24
C ALA A 131 -1.23 4.97 5.04
N GLN A 132 -1.86 6.08 4.66
CA GLN A 132 -2.75 6.20 3.50
C GLN A 132 -2.23 7.31 2.58
N SER A 133 -2.78 7.40 1.38
CA SER A 133 -2.34 8.36 0.37
C SER A 133 -0.85 8.23 0.06
N VAL A 134 -0.38 6.97 0.03
CA VAL A 134 1.01 6.62 -0.19
C VAL A 134 1.33 6.67 -1.67
N VAL A 135 2.50 7.22 -2.01
CA VAL A 135 3.11 7.07 -3.33
C VAL A 135 4.20 6.01 -3.24
N ILE A 136 4.08 4.96 -4.04
CA ILE A 136 5.06 3.88 -4.16
C ILE A 136 5.82 4.07 -5.47
N ALA A 137 7.14 4.27 -5.38
CA ALA A 137 8.02 4.47 -6.53
C ALA A 137 9.38 3.83 -6.29
N GLY A 138 10.22 3.73 -7.33
CA GLY A 138 11.61 3.26 -7.20
C GLY A 138 12.01 2.34 -8.35
N PRO A 139 13.27 1.88 -8.38
CA PRO A 139 13.81 1.08 -9.48
C PRO A 139 13.00 -0.19 -9.83
N ILE A 140 12.39 -0.85 -8.84
CA ILE A 140 11.58 -2.06 -9.09
C ILE A 140 10.10 -1.75 -9.44
N VAL A 141 9.72 -0.47 -9.40
CA VAL A 141 8.36 0.02 -9.65
C VAL A 141 8.32 0.72 -11.01
N THR A 142 7.87 0.00 -12.04
CA THR A 142 7.90 0.49 -13.43
C THR A 142 7.06 1.74 -13.67
N THR A 143 5.93 1.85 -12.97
CA THR A 143 5.04 3.02 -12.99
C THR A 143 4.71 3.38 -11.54
N PRO A 144 4.97 4.62 -11.10
CA PRO A 144 4.62 5.03 -9.74
C PRO A 144 3.15 4.76 -9.44
N LEU A 145 2.90 4.19 -8.27
CA LEU A 145 1.57 3.93 -7.75
C LEU A 145 1.24 5.04 -6.76
N ALA A 146 0.01 5.55 -6.77
CA ALA A 146 -0.42 6.66 -5.93
C ALA A 146 -1.75 6.33 -5.26
N ASN A 147 -2.05 7.04 -4.17
CA ASN A 147 -3.23 6.79 -3.33
C ASN A 147 -3.23 5.41 -2.67
N GLU A 148 -2.05 4.85 -2.43
CA GLU A 148 -1.89 3.52 -1.86
C GLU A 148 -1.87 3.55 -0.34
N SER A 149 -1.77 2.36 0.26
CA SER A 149 -1.66 2.20 1.70
C SER A 149 -0.59 1.19 2.06
N PHE A 150 -0.01 1.34 3.24
CA PHE A 150 0.80 0.30 3.86
C PHE A 150 0.52 0.21 5.35
N ALA A 151 0.84 -0.95 5.90
CA ALA A 151 0.81 -1.19 7.32
C ALA A 151 2.07 -1.94 7.77
N PHE A 152 2.58 -1.57 8.93
CA PHE A 152 3.45 -2.40 9.74
C PHE A 152 2.63 -2.93 10.90
N SER A 153 2.57 -4.25 11.04
CA SER A 153 1.90 -4.89 12.17
C SER A 153 2.92 -5.30 13.21
N PHE A 154 2.72 -4.80 14.42
CA PHE A 154 3.70 -4.88 15.50
C PHE A 154 3.56 -6.14 16.35
N ALA A 155 4.70 -6.67 16.74
CA ALA A 155 4.85 -7.81 17.64
C ALA A 155 5.95 -7.55 18.67
N ASN A 156 6.01 -8.41 19.69
CA ASN A 156 7.08 -8.43 20.71
C ASN A 156 7.36 -7.06 21.35
N GLN A 157 6.29 -6.29 21.63
CA GLN A 157 6.44 -4.95 22.17
C GLN A 157 7.04 -4.94 23.57
N VAL A 158 7.98 -4.03 23.78
CA VAL A 158 8.61 -3.79 25.09
C VAL A 158 8.52 -2.31 25.42
N LEU A 159 8.01 -1.99 26.60
CA LEU A 159 7.92 -0.61 27.08
C LEU A 159 9.33 -0.06 27.40
N THR A 160 9.54 1.20 27.07
CA THR A 160 10.74 1.96 27.41
C THR A 160 10.38 3.23 28.18
N ASP A 161 11.36 3.91 28.75
CA ASP A 161 11.13 5.18 29.47
C ASP A 161 10.51 6.27 28.57
N GLY A 162 10.73 6.19 27.26
CA GLY A 162 10.22 7.14 26.26
C GLY A 162 9.00 6.65 25.47
N GLY A 163 8.62 5.38 25.54
CA GLY A 163 7.56 4.82 24.72
C GLY A 163 7.64 3.30 24.64
N PHE A 164 7.98 2.78 23.47
CA PHE A 164 8.12 1.33 23.27
C PHE A 164 9.04 0.99 22.11
N THR A 165 9.55 -0.23 22.10
CA THR A 165 10.18 -0.87 20.96
C THR A 165 9.32 -2.03 20.47
N SER A 166 9.42 -2.35 19.18
CA SER A 166 8.59 -3.37 18.54
C SER A 166 9.32 -4.07 17.41
N THR A 167 9.02 -5.35 17.21
CA THR A 167 9.28 -6.04 15.94
C THR A 167 8.07 -5.87 15.01
N ALA A 168 8.18 -6.17 13.72
CA ALA A 168 7.06 -5.92 12.81
C ALA A 168 7.08 -6.78 11.55
N ALA A 169 5.89 -7.12 11.06
CA ALA A 169 5.68 -7.55 9.68
C ALA A 169 5.15 -6.38 8.84
N PHE A 170 5.38 -6.39 7.54
CA PHE A 170 5.01 -5.31 6.62
C PHE A 170 4.09 -5.81 5.52
N THR A 171 3.10 -5.00 5.16
CA THR A 171 2.30 -5.20 3.95
C THR A 171 1.98 -3.85 3.32
N SER A 172 2.26 -3.71 2.02
CA SER A 172 1.77 -2.61 1.20
C SER A 172 0.72 -3.13 0.25
N SER A 173 -0.32 -2.32 0.02
CA SER A 173 -1.34 -2.64 -0.94
C SER A 173 -1.58 -1.51 -1.91
N ALA A 174 -1.73 -1.90 -3.18
CA ALA A 174 -2.29 -1.05 -4.19
C ALA A 174 -3.74 -1.40 -4.47
N VAL A 175 -4.60 -0.40 -4.62
CA VAL A 175 -5.90 -0.61 -5.27
C VAL A 175 -5.69 -0.34 -6.75
N PRO A 176 -5.77 -1.35 -7.63
CA PRO A 176 -5.64 -1.08 -9.05
C PRO A 176 -6.65 0.00 -9.47
N GLU A 177 -6.19 1.02 -10.19
CA GLU A 177 -7.04 2.07 -10.75
C GLU A 177 -7.52 1.83 -12.23
N PRO A 178 -7.78 0.62 -12.81
CA PRO A 178 -7.75 0.50 -14.27
C PRO A 178 -9.12 0.40 -14.95
N ALA A 179 -10.27 0.42 -14.25
CA ALA A 179 -11.58 0.20 -14.89
C ALA A 179 -12.59 1.33 -14.70
N SER A 180 -12.61 1.99 -13.54
CA SER A 180 -13.61 3.04 -13.24
C SER A 180 -13.42 4.28 -14.11
N LEU A 181 -12.19 4.71 -14.36
CA LEU A 181 -11.87 5.83 -15.25
C LEU A 181 -12.14 5.51 -16.72
N LEU A 182 -11.90 4.25 -17.11
CA LEU A 182 -12.17 3.77 -18.46
C LEU A 182 -13.69 3.69 -18.71
N LEU A 183 -14.46 3.19 -17.74
CA LEU A 183 -15.92 3.19 -17.78
C LEU A 183 -16.52 4.61 -17.72
N LEU A 184 -15.93 5.51 -16.93
CA LEU A 184 -16.35 6.91 -16.87
C LEU A 184 -16.11 7.63 -18.20
N SER A 185 -14.96 7.41 -18.84
CA SER A 185 -14.65 7.99 -20.16
C SER A 185 -15.52 7.40 -21.27
N LEU A 186 -15.77 6.08 -21.27
CA LEU A 186 -16.74 5.43 -22.16
C LEU A 186 -18.18 5.95 -21.91
N GLY A 187 -18.58 6.10 -20.65
CA GLY A 187 -19.87 6.68 -20.27
C GLY A 187 -20.04 8.12 -20.75
N GLY A 188 -19.01 8.94 -20.63
CA GLY A 188 -19.00 10.31 -21.13
C GLY A 188 -19.13 10.39 -22.66
N LEU A 189 -18.43 9.52 -23.39
CA LEU A 189 -18.51 9.45 -24.85
C LEU A 189 -19.90 9.02 -25.33
N THR A 190 -20.53 8.04 -24.68
CA THR A 190 -21.89 7.62 -25.06
C THR A 190 -22.93 8.73 -24.85
N MET A 191 -22.83 9.52 -23.77
CA MET A 191 -23.69 10.69 -23.58
C MET A 191 -23.43 11.81 -24.59
N ALA A 192 -22.16 12.06 -24.93
CA ALA A 192 -21.79 13.07 -25.93
C ALA A 192 -22.31 12.71 -27.33
N CYS A 193 -22.27 11.43 -27.72
CA CYS A 193 -22.84 10.96 -28.99
C CYS A 193 -24.37 11.07 -29.02
N ARG A 194 -25.07 10.87 -27.89
CA ARG A 194 -26.54 11.03 -27.82
C ARG A 194 -27.02 12.48 -27.95
N ARG A 195 -26.15 13.47 -27.72
CA ARG A 195 -26.48 14.90 -27.92
C ARG A 195 -26.31 15.37 -29.37
N ARG A 196 -25.68 14.57 -30.24
CA ARG A 196 -25.41 14.92 -31.64
C ARG A 196 -26.33 14.23 -32.65
N ALA A 197 -27.20 13.32 -32.21
CA ALA A 197 -28.25 12.69 -33.01
C ALA A 197 -29.61 13.28 -32.63
#